data_AF-A0A7S3MQA2-F1
#
_entry.id   AF-A0A7S3MQA2-F1
#
_cell.length_a   1.000
_cell.length_b   1.000
_cell.length_c   1.000
_cell.angle_alpha   90.00
_cell.angle_beta   90.00
_cell.angle_gamma   90.00
#
_symmetry.space_group_name_H-M   'P 1'
#
loop_
_entity.id
_entity.type
_entity.pdbx_description
1 polymer ?
#
loop_
_entity_poly.entity_id
_entity_poly.type
_entity_poly.pdbx_seq_one_letter_code
_entity_poly.pdbx_strand_id
1 'polypeptide(L)'
;MELPKTNLSEGPLENLPKKPSTKAWNQLEVNQFFGMVKELSKVICKEMKYFSEFELTSIASQLNRTPKYCLFKLREILATGTTKRNNWGYKEDLIIKQEVNSQKRWSQIADKINNTLHLGWKIRNGKQCRDRWRSILNPELNKGPWSEQEDITLLKMYLEYGSQWEVISQDLKFRSKEQMRARIRSLVNLNQKTYEDDTTTLCRVLQKKTES
;
A
#
# COMPACT_ATOMS: atom_id res chain seq x y z
N MET A 1 -14.19 -13.42 68.62
CA MET A 1 -12.85 -13.75 68.08
C MET A 1 -12.87 -13.33 66.62
N GLU A 2 -12.60 -12.05 66.36
CA GLU A 2 -12.61 -11.50 65.00
C GLU A 2 -11.27 -11.81 64.32
N LEU A 3 -11.33 -12.38 63.13
CA LEU A 3 -10.15 -12.68 62.32
C LEU A 3 -9.58 -11.38 61.73
N PRO A 4 -8.26 -11.15 61.75
CA PRO A 4 -7.66 -9.94 61.19
C PRO A 4 -7.80 -9.93 59.67
N LYS A 5 -8.31 -8.83 59.10
CA LYS A 5 -8.28 -8.58 57.66
C LYS A 5 -6.83 -8.32 57.25
N THR A 6 -6.18 -9.30 56.63
CA THR A 6 -4.88 -9.13 55.98
C THR A 6 -5.04 -8.22 54.76
N ASN A 7 -4.53 -7.01 54.87
CA ASN A 7 -4.42 -6.05 53.78
C ASN A 7 -3.30 -6.54 52.84
N LEU A 8 -3.65 -7.30 51.80
CA LEU A 8 -2.73 -7.65 50.72
C LEU A 8 -2.49 -6.37 49.92
N SER A 9 -1.34 -5.73 50.13
CA SER A 9 -0.88 -4.64 49.28
C SER A 9 -0.78 -5.16 47.84
N GLU A 10 -1.60 -4.64 46.94
CA GLU A 10 -1.44 -4.81 45.50
C GLU A 10 -0.07 -4.21 45.12
N GLY A 11 0.89 -5.07 44.80
CA GLY A 11 2.14 -4.66 44.19
C GLY A 11 1.89 -4.08 42.79
N PRO A 12 2.79 -3.22 42.25
CA PRO A 12 2.58 -2.59 40.96
C PRO A 12 2.39 -3.64 39.85
N LEU A 13 1.33 -3.50 39.06
CA LEU A 13 0.99 -4.28 37.85
C LEU A 13 2.02 -4.11 36.69
N GLU A 14 3.26 -3.74 36.99
CA GLU A 14 4.32 -3.51 36.03
C GLU A 14 5.15 -4.77 35.79
N ASN A 15 4.58 -5.75 35.09
CA ASN A 15 5.34 -6.72 34.28
C ASN A 15 4.42 -7.63 33.43
N LEU A 16 3.24 -7.16 33.03
CA LEU A 16 2.46 -7.90 32.03
C LEU A 16 3.16 -7.81 30.67
N PRO A 17 3.37 -8.94 29.97
CA PRO A 17 3.99 -8.93 28.64
C PRO A 17 3.17 -8.02 27.72
N LYS A 18 3.84 -7.02 27.13
CA LYS A 18 3.21 -6.08 26.20
C LYS A 18 2.54 -6.88 25.09
N LYS A 19 1.25 -6.63 24.84
CA LYS A 19 0.52 -7.28 23.75
C LYS A 19 1.20 -6.95 22.41
N PRO A 20 1.39 -7.94 21.52
CA PRO A 20 1.96 -7.71 20.20
C PRO A 20 1.19 -6.62 19.42
N SER A 21 1.92 -5.73 18.77
CA SER A 21 1.36 -4.62 18.00
C SER A 21 0.64 -5.13 16.74
N THR A 22 -0.60 -4.67 16.55
CA THR A 22 -1.41 -4.91 15.34
C THR A 22 -1.24 -3.83 14.27
N LYS A 23 -0.42 -2.80 14.52
CA LYS A 23 -0.19 -1.69 13.57
C LYS A 23 0.37 -2.21 12.25
N ALA A 24 0.03 -1.56 11.14
CA ALA A 24 0.64 -1.88 9.85
C ALA A 24 2.16 -1.65 9.90
N TRP A 25 2.90 -2.45 9.13
CA TRP A 25 4.34 -2.25 8.95
C TRP A 25 4.61 -0.93 8.22
N ASN A 26 5.54 -0.12 8.73
CA ASN A 26 6.14 0.98 7.98
C ASN A 26 7.42 0.50 7.25
N GLN A 27 7.94 1.30 6.30
CA GLN A 27 9.06 0.87 5.46
C GLN A 27 10.36 0.64 6.25
N LEU A 28 10.62 1.43 7.28
CA LEU A 28 11.80 1.29 8.13
C LEU A 28 11.74 -0.02 8.92
N GLU A 29 10.59 -0.33 9.52
CA GLU A 29 10.36 -1.60 10.22
C GLU A 29 10.53 -2.81 9.28
N VAL A 30 10.00 -2.74 8.05
CA VAL A 30 10.17 -3.84 7.07
C VAL A 30 11.64 -4.05 6.72
N ASN A 31 12.38 -2.96 6.50
CA ASN A 31 13.81 -3.04 6.18
C ASN A 31 14.62 -3.62 7.35
N GLN A 32 14.33 -3.17 8.58
CA GLN A 32 14.94 -3.70 9.79
C GLN A 32 14.63 -5.19 9.96
N PHE A 33 13.36 -5.58 9.89
CA PHE A 33 12.91 -6.97 9.96
C PHE A 33 13.63 -7.85 8.94
N PHE A 34 13.64 -7.44 7.67
CA PHE A 34 14.27 -8.23 6.62
C PHE A 34 15.80 -8.30 6.79
N GLY A 35 16.43 -7.25 7.32
CA GLY A 35 17.83 -7.28 7.74
C GLY A 35 18.09 -8.37 8.78
N MET A 36 17.31 -8.40 9.85
CA MET A 36 17.42 -9.41 10.92
C MET A 36 17.22 -10.83 10.40
N VAL A 37 16.23 -11.04 9.52
CA VAL A 37 15.96 -12.36 8.92
C VAL A 37 17.11 -12.84 8.03
N LYS A 38 17.73 -11.94 7.26
CA LYS A 38 18.91 -12.29 6.44
C LYS A 38 20.09 -12.73 7.31
N GLU A 39 20.37 -12.02 8.40
CA GLU A 39 21.44 -12.40 9.32
C GLU A 39 21.11 -13.73 10.01
N LEU A 40 19.87 -13.94 10.45
CA LEU A 40 19.44 -15.22 11.00
C LEU A 40 19.65 -16.38 10.02
N SER A 41 19.29 -16.19 8.75
CA SER A 41 19.45 -17.20 7.68
C SER A 41 20.90 -17.64 7.50
N LYS A 42 21.85 -16.71 7.62
CA LYS A 42 23.29 -17.02 7.61
C LYS A 42 23.71 -17.80 8.85
N VAL A 43 23.27 -17.37 10.03
CA VAL A 43 23.67 -17.99 11.32
C VAL A 43 23.20 -19.43 11.42
N ILE A 44 21.96 -19.72 11.00
CA ILE A 44 21.40 -21.08 11.10
C ILE A 44 21.57 -21.90 9.80
N CYS A 45 22.27 -21.36 8.79
CA CYS A 45 22.50 -21.98 7.50
C CYS A 45 21.23 -22.55 6.82
N LYS A 46 20.10 -21.83 6.91
CA LYS A 46 18.80 -22.26 6.39
C LYS A 46 18.25 -21.23 5.42
N GLU A 47 17.76 -21.67 4.27
CA GLU A 47 17.13 -20.77 3.30
C GLU A 47 15.84 -20.16 3.88
N MET A 48 15.66 -18.85 3.68
CA MET A 48 14.51 -18.09 4.20
C MET A 48 13.15 -18.66 3.76
N LYS A 49 13.07 -19.33 2.59
CA LYS A 49 11.83 -20.00 2.14
C LYS A 49 11.41 -21.16 3.04
N TYR A 50 12.31 -21.72 3.85
CA TYR A 50 11.98 -22.82 4.76
C TYR A 50 11.76 -22.36 6.21
N PHE A 51 11.78 -21.05 6.47
CA PHE A 51 11.51 -20.53 7.81
C PHE A 51 10.05 -20.78 8.20
N SER A 52 9.86 -21.17 9.45
CA SER A 52 8.56 -21.29 10.11
C SER A 52 8.39 -20.17 11.13
N GLU A 53 7.30 -20.20 11.89
CA GLU A 53 7.11 -19.29 13.02
C GLU A 53 8.21 -19.46 14.07
N PHE A 54 8.74 -20.68 14.24
CA PHE A 54 9.75 -21.00 15.24
C PHE A 54 11.03 -20.16 15.06
N GLU A 55 11.63 -20.17 13.87
CA GLU A 55 12.86 -19.40 13.61
C GLU A 55 12.65 -17.90 13.82
N LEU A 56 11.44 -17.38 13.60
CA LEU A 56 11.14 -15.96 13.70
C LEU A 56 10.77 -15.50 15.12
N THR A 57 10.71 -16.40 16.10
CA THR A 57 10.23 -16.10 17.46
C THR A 57 11.00 -14.96 18.14
N SER A 58 12.34 -15.02 18.11
CA SER A 58 13.18 -13.99 18.75
C SER A 58 13.05 -12.64 18.03
N ILE A 59 13.09 -12.63 16.70
CA ILE A 59 12.92 -11.40 15.89
C ILE A 59 11.54 -10.79 16.13
N ALA A 60 10.50 -11.60 16.16
CA ALA A 60 9.14 -11.14 16.39
C ALA A 60 8.99 -10.48 17.77
N SER A 61 9.55 -11.09 18.82
CA SER A 61 9.58 -10.51 20.17
C SER A 61 10.26 -9.14 20.19
N GLN A 62 11.45 -9.02 19.57
CA GLN A 62 12.21 -7.76 19.50
C GLN A 62 11.44 -6.65 18.79
N LEU A 63 10.64 -6.98 17.77
CA LEU A 63 9.83 -6.02 17.01
C LEU A 63 8.42 -5.79 17.60
N ASN A 64 8.11 -6.41 18.76
CA ASN A 64 6.78 -6.43 19.35
C ASN A 64 5.70 -6.90 18.36
N ARG A 65 5.97 -7.99 17.64
CA ARG A 65 5.09 -8.63 16.64
C ARG A 65 4.86 -10.10 16.98
N THR A 66 3.87 -10.73 16.34
CA THR A 66 3.68 -12.18 16.43
C THR A 66 4.54 -12.90 15.38
N PRO A 67 5.07 -14.11 15.69
CA PRO A 67 5.83 -14.91 14.73
C PRO A 67 5.06 -15.18 13.43
N LYS A 68 3.76 -15.51 13.53
CA LYS A 68 2.85 -15.63 12.38
C LYS A 68 2.83 -14.41 11.47
N TYR A 69 2.78 -13.20 12.04
CA TYR A 69 2.72 -11.97 11.25
C TYR A 69 4.06 -11.67 10.57
N CYS A 70 5.17 -11.92 11.28
CA CYS A 70 6.52 -11.87 10.70
C CYS A 70 6.67 -12.89 9.57
N LEU A 71 6.20 -14.13 9.75
CA LEU A 71 6.25 -15.16 8.73
C LEU A 71 5.48 -14.73 7.50
N PHE A 72 4.25 -14.24 7.65
CA PHE A 72 3.47 -13.72 6.52
C PHE A 72 4.20 -12.59 5.80
N LYS A 73 4.82 -11.65 6.54
CA LYS A 73 5.60 -10.56 5.94
C LYS A 73 6.82 -11.08 5.17
N LEU A 74 7.52 -12.10 5.69
CA LEU A 74 8.62 -12.76 4.98
C LEU A 74 8.14 -13.40 3.67
N ARG A 75 6.99 -14.09 3.69
CA ARG A 75 6.38 -14.67 2.48
C ARG A 75 6.05 -13.61 1.44
N GLU A 76 5.51 -12.48 1.85
CA GLU A 76 5.24 -11.32 0.99
C GLU A 76 6.52 -10.77 0.32
N ILE A 77 7.60 -10.61 1.09
CA ILE A 77 8.88 -10.10 0.57
C ILE A 77 9.50 -11.09 -0.42
N LEU A 78 9.51 -12.39 -0.10
CA LEU A 78 10.04 -13.41 -0.98
C LEU A 78 9.22 -13.55 -2.27
N ALA A 79 7.89 -13.45 -2.18
CA ALA A 79 6.98 -13.49 -3.30
C ALA A 79 7.14 -12.29 -4.25
N THR A 80 7.30 -11.08 -3.71
CA THR A 80 7.43 -9.85 -4.50
C THR A 80 8.88 -9.50 -4.87
N GLY A 81 9.86 -10.16 -4.24
CA GLY A 81 11.28 -9.92 -4.42
C GLY A 81 11.79 -8.58 -3.85
N THR A 82 10.99 -7.89 -3.03
CA THR A 82 11.34 -6.56 -2.52
C THR A 82 10.73 -6.27 -1.16
N THR A 83 11.36 -5.36 -0.41
CA THR A 83 10.79 -4.80 0.81
C THR A 83 9.81 -3.64 0.54
N LYS A 84 9.73 -3.16 -0.71
CA LYS A 84 8.83 -2.07 -1.08
C LYS A 84 7.38 -2.54 -1.11
N ARG A 85 6.51 -1.76 -0.49
CA ARG A 85 5.07 -2.03 -0.49
C ARG A 85 4.48 -1.99 -1.90
N ASN A 86 3.50 -2.88 -2.15
CA ASN A 86 2.70 -2.92 -3.39
C ASN A 86 3.51 -3.01 -4.70
N ASN A 87 4.72 -3.56 -4.67
CA ASN A 87 5.49 -3.82 -5.88
C ASN A 87 4.82 -4.91 -6.70
N TRP A 88 4.52 -4.66 -7.98
CA TRP A 88 3.91 -5.63 -8.89
C TRP A 88 4.94 -6.18 -9.87
N GLY A 89 5.05 -7.50 -9.94
CA GLY A 89 5.91 -8.19 -10.90
C GLY A 89 5.25 -8.31 -12.29
N TYR A 90 6.08 -8.41 -13.32
CA TYR A 90 5.62 -8.60 -14.70
C TYR A 90 4.73 -9.83 -14.87
N LYS A 91 5.06 -10.96 -14.23
CA LYS A 91 4.24 -12.18 -14.26
C LYS A 91 2.86 -11.98 -13.64
N GLU A 92 2.75 -11.17 -12.59
CA GLU A 92 1.46 -10.83 -11.98
C GLU A 92 0.63 -9.97 -12.92
N ASP A 93 1.25 -8.95 -13.54
CA ASP A 93 0.60 -8.08 -14.52
C ASP A 93 0.11 -8.86 -15.75
N LEU A 94 0.88 -9.86 -16.20
CA LEU A 94 0.47 -10.76 -17.29
C LEU A 94 -0.81 -11.53 -16.95
N ILE A 95 -0.89 -12.11 -15.75
CA ILE A 95 -2.10 -12.83 -15.32
C ILE A 95 -3.29 -11.86 -15.28
N ILE A 96 -3.14 -10.65 -14.75
CA ILE A 96 -4.23 -9.67 -14.76
C ILE A 96 -4.70 -9.36 -16.18
N LYS A 97 -3.75 -9.07 -17.10
CA LYS A 97 -4.05 -8.73 -18.50
C LYS A 97 -4.78 -9.86 -19.24
N GLN A 98 -4.38 -11.10 -19.02
CA GLN A 98 -4.98 -12.27 -19.67
C GLN A 98 -6.40 -12.53 -19.14
N GLU A 99 -6.60 -12.41 -17.83
CA GLU A 99 -7.82 -12.87 -17.19
C GLU A 99 -8.93 -11.82 -17.15
N VAL A 100 -8.61 -10.53 -17.25
CA VAL A 100 -9.60 -9.44 -17.13
C VAL A 100 -10.68 -9.50 -18.21
N ASN A 101 -10.33 -9.93 -19.42
CA ASN A 101 -11.28 -10.08 -20.54
C ASN A 101 -12.17 -11.32 -20.40
N SER A 102 -11.82 -12.26 -19.52
CA SER A 102 -12.55 -13.51 -19.31
C SER A 102 -13.73 -13.37 -18.35
N GLN A 103 -14.21 -12.14 -18.07
CA GLN A 103 -15.30 -11.82 -17.13
C GLN A 103 -15.12 -12.38 -15.70
N LYS A 104 -13.89 -12.74 -15.32
CA LYS A 104 -13.62 -13.27 -13.97
C LYS A 104 -13.76 -12.19 -12.91
N ARG A 105 -14.20 -12.59 -11.72
CA ARG A 105 -14.18 -11.71 -10.55
C ARG A 105 -12.73 -11.42 -10.17
N TRP A 106 -12.44 -10.19 -9.77
CA TRP A 106 -11.09 -9.80 -9.35
C TRP A 106 -10.50 -10.67 -8.25
N SER A 107 -11.33 -11.22 -7.35
CA SER A 107 -10.89 -12.18 -6.33
C SER A 107 -10.31 -13.46 -6.94
N GLN A 108 -10.92 -13.99 -8.00
CA GLN A 108 -10.44 -15.20 -8.68
C GLN A 108 -9.11 -14.95 -9.41
N ILE A 109 -8.92 -13.75 -9.96
CA ILE A 109 -7.64 -13.35 -10.55
C ILE A 109 -6.55 -13.30 -9.46
N ALA A 110 -6.87 -12.74 -8.29
CA ALA A 110 -5.95 -12.72 -7.15
C ALA A 110 -5.62 -14.13 -6.65
N ASP A 111 -6.61 -15.02 -6.54
CA ASP A 111 -6.40 -16.42 -6.16
C ASP A 111 -5.50 -17.15 -7.18
N LYS A 112 -5.70 -16.91 -8.48
CA LYS A 112 -4.83 -17.45 -9.53
C LYS A 112 -3.38 -16.97 -9.35
N ILE A 113 -3.16 -15.68 -9.14
CA ILE A 113 -1.82 -15.13 -8.87
C ILE A 113 -1.21 -15.80 -7.62
N ASN A 114 -1.96 -15.86 -6.52
CA ASN A 114 -1.49 -16.41 -5.26
C ASN A 114 -1.10 -17.89 -5.38
N ASN A 115 -1.93 -18.68 -6.06
CA ASN A 115 -1.69 -20.12 -6.23
C ASN A 115 -0.55 -20.41 -7.22
N THR A 116 -0.42 -19.62 -8.28
CA THR A 116 0.57 -19.89 -9.35
C THR A 116 1.94 -19.29 -9.07
N LEU A 117 2.00 -18.10 -8.45
CA LEU A 117 3.24 -17.35 -8.26
C LEU A 117 3.68 -17.29 -6.80
N HIS A 118 2.73 -17.27 -5.85
CA HIS A 118 3.01 -17.00 -4.44
C HIS A 118 2.87 -18.22 -3.54
N LEU A 119 2.97 -19.43 -4.12
CA LEU A 119 2.94 -20.71 -3.40
C LEU A 119 1.69 -20.87 -2.50
N GLY A 120 0.55 -20.33 -2.94
CA GLY A 120 -0.73 -20.36 -2.21
C GLY A 120 -0.87 -19.31 -1.10
N TRP A 121 0.16 -18.50 -0.84
CA TRP A 121 0.05 -17.41 0.14
C TRP A 121 -0.81 -16.28 -0.42
N LYS A 122 -1.74 -15.78 0.41
CA LYS A 122 -2.66 -14.69 0.05
C LYS A 122 -1.97 -13.32 0.02
N ILE A 123 -1.01 -13.16 -0.89
CA ILE A 123 -0.22 -11.94 -1.06
C ILE A 123 -1.01 -10.85 -1.80
N ARG A 124 -1.84 -11.26 -2.77
CA ARG A 124 -2.75 -10.38 -3.51
C ARG A 124 -4.20 -10.61 -3.13
N ASN A 125 -4.99 -9.55 -3.26
CA ASN A 125 -6.43 -9.60 -3.16
C ASN A 125 -7.10 -8.94 -4.38
N GLY A 126 -8.40 -9.20 -4.55
CA GLY A 126 -9.13 -8.71 -5.73
C GLY A 126 -9.17 -7.18 -5.84
N LYS A 127 -9.23 -6.45 -4.72
CA LYS A 127 -9.16 -4.98 -4.74
C LYS A 127 -7.82 -4.52 -5.33
N GLN A 128 -6.71 -5.11 -4.90
CA GLN A 128 -5.39 -4.80 -5.44
C GLN A 128 -5.29 -5.08 -6.94
N CYS A 129 -5.78 -6.23 -7.41
CA CYS A 129 -5.80 -6.56 -8.85
C CYS A 129 -6.62 -5.55 -9.66
N ARG A 130 -7.81 -5.19 -9.17
CA ARG A 130 -8.68 -4.19 -9.80
C ARG A 130 -8.01 -2.82 -9.87
N ASP A 131 -7.45 -2.37 -8.76
CA ASP A 131 -6.78 -1.08 -8.67
C ASP A 131 -5.56 -1.06 -9.61
N ARG A 132 -4.76 -2.15 -9.67
CA ARG A 132 -3.64 -2.28 -10.60
C ARG A 132 -4.07 -2.19 -12.07
N TRP A 133 -5.18 -2.83 -12.44
CA TRP A 133 -5.74 -2.72 -13.79
C TRP A 133 -6.16 -1.28 -14.12
N ARG A 134 -7.03 -0.70 -13.28
CA ARG A 134 -7.62 0.63 -13.50
C ARG A 134 -6.60 1.76 -13.50
N SER A 135 -5.49 1.60 -12.79
CA SER A 135 -4.50 2.67 -12.67
C SER A 135 -3.34 2.56 -13.66
N ILE A 136 -3.00 1.34 -14.14
CA ILE A 136 -1.72 1.11 -14.84
C ILE A 136 -1.86 0.19 -16.06
N LEU A 137 -2.58 -0.94 -15.93
CA LEU A 137 -2.54 -1.99 -16.95
C LEU A 137 -3.59 -1.83 -18.05
N ASN A 138 -4.69 -1.11 -17.79
CA ASN A 138 -5.72 -0.87 -18.80
C ASN A 138 -5.09 -0.16 -20.03
N PRO A 139 -5.14 -0.75 -21.23
CA PRO A 139 -4.56 -0.16 -22.44
C PRO A 139 -5.25 1.15 -22.86
N GLU A 140 -6.49 1.39 -22.43
CA GLU A 140 -7.22 2.63 -22.72
C GLU A 140 -6.70 3.84 -21.93
N LEU A 141 -5.85 3.62 -20.91
CA LEU A 141 -5.28 4.73 -20.15
C LEU A 141 -4.26 5.51 -20.99
N ASN A 142 -4.47 6.82 -21.07
CA ASN A 142 -3.52 7.74 -21.65
C ASN A 142 -2.31 7.90 -20.72
N LYS A 143 -1.15 7.41 -21.16
CA LYS A 143 0.14 7.50 -20.47
C LYS A 143 1.02 8.65 -20.97
N GLY A 144 0.56 9.37 -21.99
CA GLY A 144 1.24 10.53 -22.54
C GLY A 144 1.15 11.77 -21.64
N PRO A 145 1.77 12.88 -22.06
CA PRO A 145 1.72 14.15 -21.35
C PRO A 145 0.27 14.65 -21.20
N TRP A 146 0.03 15.49 -20.20
CA TRP A 146 -1.26 16.17 -20.01
C TRP A 146 -1.41 17.28 -21.04
N SER A 147 -2.55 17.30 -21.73
CA SER A 147 -2.92 18.42 -22.58
C SER A 147 -3.45 19.60 -21.76
N GLU A 148 -3.44 20.79 -22.35
CA GLU A 148 -4.08 21.98 -21.80
C GLU A 148 -5.55 21.73 -21.46
N GLN A 149 -6.29 21.09 -22.38
CA GLN A 149 -7.71 20.83 -22.21
C GLN A 149 -7.99 19.84 -21.06
N GLU A 150 -7.13 18.81 -20.92
CA GLU A 150 -7.23 17.88 -19.80
C GLU A 150 -6.96 18.59 -18.46
N ASP A 151 -5.96 19.48 -18.41
CA ASP A 151 -5.67 20.28 -17.21
C ASP A 151 -6.84 21.20 -16.86
N ILE A 152 -7.38 21.94 -17.83
CA ILE A 152 -8.52 22.84 -17.62
C ILE A 152 -9.71 22.06 -17.07
N THR A 153 -10.03 20.91 -17.67
CA THR A 153 -11.12 20.05 -17.21
C THR A 153 -10.87 19.53 -15.80
N LEU A 154 -9.67 19.01 -15.54
CA LEU A 154 -9.27 18.50 -14.23
C LEU A 154 -9.37 19.58 -13.14
N LEU A 155 -8.88 20.79 -13.42
CA LEU A 155 -8.88 21.91 -12.50
C LEU A 155 -10.30 22.37 -12.19
N LYS A 156 -11.15 22.57 -13.21
CA LYS A 156 -12.56 22.94 -13.01
C LYS A 156 -13.29 21.95 -12.12
N MET A 157 -13.19 20.66 -12.46
CA MET A 157 -13.86 19.59 -11.72
C MET A 157 -13.30 19.44 -10.30
N TYR A 158 -11.99 19.62 -10.09
CA TYR A 158 -11.40 19.55 -8.76
C TYR A 158 -11.76 20.75 -7.89
N LEU A 159 -11.87 21.96 -8.46
CA LEU A 159 -12.31 23.15 -7.73
C LEU A 159 -13.79 23.04 -7.32
N GLU A 160 -14.62 22.40 -8.14
CA GLU A 160 -16.05 22.21 -7.87
C GLU A 160 -16.32 21.05 -6.89
N TYR A 161 -15.72 19.88 -7.13
CA TYR A 161 -16.03 18.66 -6.39
C TYR A 161 -14.96 18.24 -5.37
N GLY A 162 -13.81 18.92 -5.34
CA GLY A 162 -12.67 18.55 -4.51
C GLY A 162 -12.09 17.18 -4.87
N SER A 163 -11.75 16.39 -3.86
CA SER A 163 -11.11 15.07 -4.05
C SER A 163 -12.07 13.93 -4.40
N GLN A 164 -13.25 14.23 -4.97
CA GLN A 164 -14.24 13.25 -5.41
C GLN A 164 -13.88 12.62 -6.76
N TRP A 165 -12.77 11.90 -6.80
CA TRP A 165 -12.17 11.41 -8.05
C TRP A 165 -13.04 10.49 -8.91
N GLU A 166 -14.01 9.78 -8.31
CA GLU A 166 -14.93 8.95 -9.08
C GLU A 166 -15.88 9.80 -9.94
N VAL A 167 -16.23 11.01 -9.48
CA VAL A 167 -17.01 11.99 -10.25
C VAL A 167 -16.11 12.56 -11.35
N ILE A 168 -14.94 13.08 -10.98
CA ILE A 168 -13.98 13.69 -11.91
C ILE A 168 -13.55 12.72 -13.03
N SER A 169 -13.40 11.42 -12.73
CA SER A 169 -13.02 10.41 -13.74
C SER A 169 -14.06 10.22 -14.84
N GLN A 170 -15.30 10.68 -14.66
CA GLN A 170 -16.33 10.57 -15.69
C GLN A 170 -16.05 11.48 -16.88
N ASP A 171 -15.41 12.64 -16.65
CA ASP A 171 -14.99 13.58 -17.70
C ASP A 171 -13.56 13.33 -18.19
N LEU A 172 -12.74 12.66 -17.38
CA LEU A 172 -11.35 12.29 -17.70
C LEU A 172 -11.18 10.77 -17.82
N LYS A 173 -12.04 10.12 -18.62
CA LYS A 173 -12.17 8.65 -18.69
C LYS A 173 -10.88 7.89 -18.99
N PHE A 174 -9.94 8.51 -19.69
CA PHE A 174 -8.65 7.91 -20.05
C PHE A 174 -7.51 8.23 -19.06
N ARG A 175 -7.80 8.96 -17.98
CA ARG A 175 -6.84 9.23 -16.90
C ARG A 175 -7.28 8.51 -15.64
N SER A 176 -6.35 7.78 -15.06
CA SER A 176 -6.58 7.17 -13.76
C SER A 176 -6.65 8.23 -12.66
N LYS A 177 -7.36 7.88 -11.59
CA LYS A 177 -7.41 8.62 -10.33
C LYS A 177 -6.03 9.01 -9.80
N GLU A 178 -5.06 8.11 -9.88
CA GLU A 178 -3.68 8.33 -9.45
C GLU A 178 -2.98 9.37 -10.34
N GLN A 179 -3.20 9.34 -11.65
CA GLN A 179 -2.69 10.36 -12.57
C GLN A 179 -3.28 11.73 -12.28
N MET A 180 -4.61 11.82 -12.09
CA MET A 180 -5.30 13.07 -11.76
C MET A 180 -4.76 13.69 -10.45
N ARG A 181 -4.62 12.88 -9.40
CA ARG A 181 -4.03 13.31 -8.11
C ARG A 181 -2.59 13.78 -8.23
N ALA A 182 -1.77 13.07 -9.01
CA ALA A 182 -0.40 13.46 -9.25
C ALA A 182 -0.34 14.78 -10.01
N ARG A 183 -1.25 14.98 -10.99
CA ARG A 183 -1.31 16.20 -11.77
C ARG A 183 -1.72 17.40 -10.92
N ILE A 184 -2.77 17.31 -10.10
CA ILE A 184 -3.16 18.39 -9.18
C ILE A 184 -1.99 18.77 -8.26
N ARG A 185 -1.35 17.80 -7.61
CA ARG A 185 -0.17 18.08 -6.75
C ARG A 185 0.96 18.77 -7.53
N SER A 186 1.21 18.35 -8.77
CA SER A 186 2.21 19.01 -9.62
C SER A 186 1.82 20.44 -9.95
N LEU A 187 0.54 20.70 -10.26
CA LEU A 187 0.04 22.03 -10.60
C LEU A 187 0.11 22.98 -9.40
N VAL A 188 -0.22 22.49 -8.19
CA VAL A 188 -0.01 23.22 -6.93
C VAL A 188 1.48 23.51 -6.74
N ASN A 189 2.32 22.49 -6.65
CA ASN A 189 3.73 22.66 -6.26
C ASN A 189 4.53 23.56 -7.23
N LEU A 190 4.27 23.49 -8.54
CA LEU A 190 4.96 24.32 -9.52
C LEU A 190 4.53 25.79 -9.47
N ASN A 191 3.34 26.06 -8.94
CA ASN A 191 2.75 27.40 -8.94
C ASN A 191 2.60 27.98 -7.54
N GLN A 192 2.91 27.23 -6.49
CA GLN A 192 2.72 27.66 -5.12
C GLN A 192 3.61 28.87 -4.83
N LYS A 193 2.97 30.01 -4.55
CA LYS A 193 3.66 31.16 -3.97
C LYS A 193 3.70 30.98 -2.45
N THR A 194 4.69 31.60 -1.81
CA THR A 194 4.72 31.68 -0.36
C THR A 194 3.40 32.29 0.12
N TYR A 195 2.73 31.61 1.04
CA TYR A 195 1.48 32.02 1.70
C TYR A 195 0.17 31.88 0.92
N GLU A 196 0.17 31.36 -0.31
CA GLU A 196 -1.08 31.11 -1.07
C GLU A 196 -1.60 29.70 -0.77
N ASP A 197 -2.91 29.55 -0.48
CA ASP A 197 -3.52 28.24 -0.31
C ASP A 197 -3.69 27.51 -1.66
N ASP A 198 -3.89 26.19 -1.60
CA ASP A 198 -3.98 25.33 -2.78
C ASP A 198 -5.14 25.73 -3.72
N THR A 199 -6.28 26.17 -3.17
CA THR A 199 -7.46 26.53 -3.98
C THR A 199 -7.18 27.79 -4.77
N THR A 200 -6.67 28.84 -4.11
CA THR A 200 -6.31 30.10 -4.77
C THR A 200 -5.23 29.88 -5.83
N THR A 201 -4.21 29.06 -5.52
CA THR A 201 -3.17 28.67 -6.47
C THR A 201 -3.77 28.02 -7.72
N LEU A 202 -4.68 27.05 -7.54
CA LEU A 202 -5.30 26.32 -8.65
C LEU A 202 -6.26 27.19 -9.48
N CYS A 203 -7.03 28.09 -8.86
CA CYS A 203 -7.88 29.05 -9.58
C CYS A 203 -7.06 29.93 -10.53
N ARG A 204 -5.92 30.45 -10.06
CA ARG A 204 -5.01 31.25 -10.89
C ARG A 204 -4.38 30.44 -12.02
N VAL A 205 -4.00 29.18 -11.76
CA VAL A 205 -3.49 28.29 -12.81
C VAL A 205 -4.55 28.05 -13.87
N LEU A 206 -5.80 27.83 -13.47
CA LEU A 206 -6.92 27.64 -14.39
C LEU A 206 -7.12 28.87 -15.29
N GLN A 207 -7.14 30.07 -14.72
CA GLN A 207 -7.29 31.33 -15.47
C GLN A 207 -6.23 31.47 -16.57
N LYS A 208 -4.95 31.28 -16.23
CA LYS A 208 -3.85 31.37 -17.20
C LYS A 208 -3.99 30.38 -18.34
N LYS A 209 -4.44 29.15 -18.05
CA LYS A 209 -4.63 28.10 -19.04
C LYS A 209 -5.82 28.34 -19.96
N THR A 210 -6.86 29.00 -19.48
CA THR A 210 -8.02 29.35 -20.31
C THR A 210 -7.77 30.53 -21.24
N GLU A 211 -6.73 31.32 -20.98
CA GLU A 211 -6.36 32.51 -21.75
C GLU A 211 -5.25 32.27 -22.79
N SER A 212 -4.61 31.09 -22.77
CA SER A 212 -3.54 30.67 -23.69
C SER A 212 -4.08 29.88 -24.87
#